data_AF-A0A963RSM2-F1
#
_entry.id   AF-A0A963RSM2-F1
#
_cell.length_a   1.000
_cell.length_b   1.000
_cell.length_c   1.000
_cell.angle_alpha   90.00
_cell.angle_beta   90.00
_cell.angle_gamma   90.00
#
_symmetry.space_group_name_H-M   'P 1'
#
loop_
_entity.id
_entity.type
_entity.pdbx_description
1 polymer ?
#
loop_
_entity_poly.entity_id
_entity_poly.type
_entity_poly.pdbx_seq_one_letter_code
_entity_poly.pdbx_strand_id
1 'polypeptide(L)' 'MGMMQEFKEFAVKGNAMDLAVGVIIGGAFGKIVDSIVGDLIMPVVGKIFGGLDFSAYYVPLAGQAAGLPLAEAK' A
#
# COMPACT_ATOMS: atom_id res chain seq x y z
N MET A 1 -0.41 -9.50 42.78
CA MET A 1 -1.00 -9.25 41.44
C MET A 1 0.17 -9.08 40.49
N GLY A 2 0.19 -9.81 39.37
CA GLY A 2 1.32 -9.78 38.44
C GLY A 2 1.08 -8.81 37.30
N MET A 3 2.16 -8.28 36.72
CA MET A 3 2.14 -7.34 35.58
C MET A 3 1.21 -7.80 34.43
N MET A 4 1.06 -9.11 34.22
CA MET A 4 0.19 -9.66 33.18
C MET A 4 -1.30 -9.43 33.43
N GLN A 5 -1.71 -9.35 34.70
CA GLN A 5 -3.08 -9.07 35.11
C GLN A 5 -3.38 -7.57 34.96
N GLU A 6 -2.43 -6.72 35.36
CA GLU A 6 -2.49 -5.26 35.18
C GLU A 6 -2.46 -4.86 33.70
N PHE A 7 -1.68 -5.55 32.86
CA PHE A 7 -1.66 -5.34 31.42
C PHE A 7 -2.98 -5.75 30.77
N LYS A 8 -3.60 -6.85 31.21
CA LYS A 8 -4.91 -7.26 30.72
C LYS A 8 -5.98 -6.21 31.08
N GLU A 9 -5.96 -5.71 32.31
CA GLU A 9 -6.86 -4.64 32.74
C GLU A 9 -6.61 -3.34 31.97
N PHE A 10 -5.35 -3.01 31.66
CA PHE A 10 -4.99 -1.86 30.84
C PHE A 10 -5.42 -2.02 29.37
N ALA A 11 -5.19 -3.18 28.77
CA ALA A 11 -5.51 -3.46 27.37
C ALA A 11 -7.02 -3.55 27.10
N VAL A 12 -7.81 -3.92 28.12
CA VAL A 12 -9.28 -3.95 28.05
C VAL A 12 -9.89 -2.56 28.28
N LYS A 13 -9.10 -1.54 28.66
CA LYS A 13 -9.58 -0.16 28.69
C LYS A 13 -10.00 0.23 27.26
N GLY A 14 -11.29 0.56 27.10
CA GLY A 14 -11.88 0.91 25.80
C GLY A 14 -11.05 1.91 24.99
N ASN A 15 -10.55 2.98 25.62
CA ASN A 15 -9.72 3.99 24.94
C ASN A 15 -8.43 3.41 24.28
N ALA A 16 -7.76 2.43 24.91
CA ALA A 16 -6.56 1.83 24.34
C ALA A 16 -6.88 0.82 23.23
N MET A 17 -7.94 0.03 23.42
CA MET A 17 -8.39 -0.97 22.43
C MET A 17 -8.95 -0.29 21.17
N ASP A 18 -9.80 0.72 21.33
CA ASP A 18 -10.42 1.44 20.21
C ASP A 18 -9.38 2.21 19.38
N LEU A 19 -8.39 2.81 20.04
CA LEU A 19 -7.25 3.44 19.37
C LEU A 19 -6.43 2.42 18.57
N ALA A 20 -6.14 1.26 19.15
CA ALA A 20 -5.38 0.21 18.47
C ALA A 20 -6.12 -0.31 17.23
N VAL A 21 -7.43 -0.53 17.33
CA VAL A 21 -8.28 -0.93 16.21
C VAL A 21 -8.29 0.15 15.12
N GLY A 22 -8.42 1.42 15.50
CA GLY A 22 -8.39 2.56 14.56
C GLY A 22 -7.08 2.65 13.77
N VAL A 23 -5.93 2.45 14.43
CA VAL A 23 -4.61 2.47 13.76
C VAL A 23 -4.43 1.29 12.82
N ILE A 24 -4.85 0.09 13.23
CA ILE A 24 -4.76 -1.12 12.39
C ILE A 24 -5.63 -0.96 11.13
N ILE A 25 -6.88 -0.50 11.30
CA ILE A 25 -7.78 -0.26 10.17
C ILE A 25 -7.22 0.85 9.29
N GLY A 26 -6.74 1.96 9.85
CA GLY A 26 -6.16 3.06 9.07
C GLY A 26 -4.97 2.63 8.21
N GLY A 27 -4.06 1.84 8.77
CA GLY A 27 -2.90 1.32 8.03
C GLY A 27 -3.27 0.28 6.95
N ALA A 28 -4.24 -0.60 7.23
CA ALA A 28 -4.69 -1.60 6.27
C ALA A 28 -5.52 -0.97 5.14
N PHE A 29 -6.38 0.00 5.47
CA PHE A 29 -7.26 0.67 4.51
C PHE A 29 -6.46 1.55 3.54
N GLY A 30 -5.35 2.14 3.98
CA GLY A 30 -4.41 2.84 3.08
C GLY A 30 -3.95 1.96 1.92
N LYS A 31 -3.53 0.72 2.19
CA LYS A 31 -3.12 -0.23 1.14
C LYS A 31 -4.23 -0.58 0.16
N ILE A 32 -5.47 -0.65 0.65
CA ILE A 32 -6.65 -0.88 -0.19
C ILE A 32 -6.86 0.30 -1.13
N VAL A 33 -6.78 1.53 -0.59
CA VAL A 33 -6.88 2.76 -1.39
C VAL A 33 -5.74 2.82 -2.41
N ASP A 34 -4.51 2.50 -2.02
CA ASP A 34 -3.34 2.52 -2.92
C ASP A 34 -3.50 1.54 -4.09
N SER A 35 -3.98 0.32 -3.84
CA SER A 35 -4.25 -0.66 -4.92
C SER A 35 -5.38 -0.19 -5.82
N ILE A 36 -6.46 0.37 -5.27
CA ILE A 36 -7.56 0.93 -6.09
C ILE A 36 -7.03 2.07 -6.98
N VAL A 37 -6.22 2.96 -6.42
CA VAL A 37 -5.65 4.08 -7.17
C VAL A 37 -4.69 3.57 -8.24
N GLY A 38 -3.75 2.68 -7.90
CA GLY A 38 -2.74 2.15 -8.81
C GLY A 38 -3.31 1.26 -9.91
N ASP A 39 -4.25 0.38 -9.57
CA ASP A 39 -4.72 -0.67 -10.46
C ASP A 39 -5.97 -0.27 -11.26
N LEU A 40 -6.78 0.67 -10.77
CA LEU A 40 -8.01 1.10 -11.43
C LEU A 40 -7.98 2.57 -11.89
N ILE A 41 -7.52 3.49 -11.04
CA ILE A 41 -7.57 4.92 -11.37
C ILE A 41 -6.44 5.33 -12.30
N MET A 42 -5.19 4.97 -11.97
CA MET A 42 -4.00 5.33 -12.74
C MET A 42 -4.06 4.87 -14.22
N PRO A 43 -4.56 3.65 -14.56
CA PRO A 43 -4.71 3.25 -15.96
C PRO A 43 -5.75 4.08 -16.72
N VAL A 44 -6.83 4.51 -16.04
CA VAL A 44 -7.87 5.35 -16.65
C VAL A 44 -7.36 6.78 -16.84
N VAL A 45 -6.69 7.34 -15.83
CA VAL A 45 -6.02 8.65 -15.91
C VAL A 45 -4.94 8.63 -16.98
N GLY A 46 -4.10 7.59 -17.04
CA GLY A 46 -3.07 7.42 -18.06
C GLY A 46 -3.64 7.35 -19.48
N LYS A 47 -4.81 6.73 -19.68
CA LYS A 47 -5.50 6.71 -20.98
C LYS A 47 -6.05 8.08 -21.38
N ILE A 48 -6.51 8.89 -20.43
CA ILE A 48 -7.13 10.22 -20.70
C ILE A 48 -6.07 11.30 -20.90
N PHE A 49 -4.99 11.28 -20.11
CA PHE A 49 -3.93 12.30 -20.14
C PHE A 49 -2.75 11.97 -21.06
N GLY A 50 -2.80 10.87 -21.81
CA GLY A 50 -1.89 10.63 -22.94
C GLY A 50 -0.66 9.76 -22.64
N GLY A 51 -0.83 8.61 -22.00
CA GLY A 51 0.12 7.50 -22.11
C GLY A 51 1.39 7.59 -21.26
N LEU A 52 1.43 8.44 -20.24
CA LEU A 52 2.48 8.38 -19.21
C LEU A 52 2.19 7.23 -18.24
N ASP A 53 2.50 6.02 -18.69
CA ASP A 53 2.58 4.84 -17.84
C ASP A 53 3.87 4.89 -17.01
N PHE A 54 3.80 5.58 -15.87
CA PHE A 54 4.89 5.59 -14.88
C PHE A 54 5.06 4.26 -14.15
N SER A 55 4.12 3.31 -14.32
CA SER A 55 4.26 1.97 -13.75
C SER A 55 5.30 1.17 -14.52
N ALA A 56 5.43 1.39 -15.84
CA ALA A 56 6.37 0.70 -16.73
C ALA A 56 7.62 1.51 -17.11
N TYR A 57 7.84 2.71 -16.54
CA TYR A 57 8.94 3.58 -16.94
C TYR A 57 10.27 3.14 -16.31
N TYR A 58 11.08 2.39 -17.05
CA TYR A 58 12.47 2.09 -16.69
C TYR A 58 13.41 2.40 -17.85
N VAL A 59 14.63 2.85 -17.52
CA VAL A 59 15.69 3.08 -18.50
C VAL A 59 16.64 1.89 -18.46
N PRO A 60 16.69 1.03 -19.51
CA PRO A 60 17.59 -0.10 -19.52
C PRO A 60 19.05 0.37 -19.63
N LEU A 61 19.85 0.09 -18.60
CA LEU A 61 21.27 0.46 -18.55
C LEU A 61 22.18 -0.55 -19.26
N ALA A 62 21.66 -1.74 -19.63
CA ALA A 62 22.43 -2.89 -20.12
C ALA A 62 22.05 -3.35 -21.55
N GLY A 63 21.56 -2.45 -22.41
CA GLY A 63 21.31 -2.76 -23.83
C GLY A 63 20.14 -3.71 -24.10
N GLN A 64 19.21 -3.85 -23.14
CA GLN A 64 18.04 -4.71 -23.26
C GLN A 64 16.94 -4.02 -24.09
N ALA A 65 16.22 -4.77 -24.93
CA ALA A 65 15.23 -4.24 -25.86
C ALA A 65 14.14 -3.43 -25.12
N ALA A 66 13.88 -2.21 -25.59
CA ALA A 66 12.86 -1.33 -25.04
C ALA A 66 11.46 -1.90 -25.33
N GLY A 67 10.75 -2.34 -24.30
CA GLY A 67 9.38 -2.87 -24.41
C GLY A 67 9.07 -4.13 -23.61
N LEU A 68 10.01 -4.66 -22.80
CA LEU A 68 9.70 -5.75 -21.88
C LEU A 68 8.91 -5.21 -20.67
N PRO A 69 7.89 -5.93 -20.17
CA PRO A 69 7.24 -5.58 -18.91
C PRO A 69 8.26 -5.63 -17.76
N LEU A 70 8.19 -4.71 -16.80
CA LEU A 70 9.13 -4.57 -15.67
C LEU A 70 9.34 -5.87 -14.85
N ALA A 71 8.37 -6.79 -14.90
CA ALA A 71 8.48 -8.10 -14.27
C ALA A 71 9.56 -9.00 -14.92
N GLU A 72 9.86 -8.77 -16.19
CA GLU A 72 10.81 -9.54 -17.01
C GLU A 72 12.19 -8.86 -17.11
N ALA A 73 12.29 -7.58 -16.71
CA ALA A 73 13.52 -6.78 -16.69
C ALA A 73 14.23 -6.75 -15.31
N LYS A 74 13.75 -7.52 -14.34
CA LYS A 74 14.39 -7.70 -13.02
C LYS A 74 15.43 -8.81 -13.02
#